data_AF-M3AWA5-F1
#
_entry.id   AF-M3AWA5-F1
#
_cell.length_a   1.000
_cell.length_b   1.000
_cell.length_c   1.000
_cell.angle_alpha   90.00
_cell.angle_beta   90.00
_cell.angle_gamma   90.00
#
_symmetry.space_group_name_H-M   'P 1'
#
loop_
_entity.id
_entity.type
_entity.pdbx_description
1 polymer ?
#
loop_
_entity_poly.entity_id
_entity_poly.type
_entity_poly.pdbx_seq_one_letter_code
_entity_poly.pdbx_strand_id
1 'polypeptide(L)'
;MQLSVRPVEHADVAQCIKIRIDTLGSLVIGRPPPYPGYAQESEDKVPDEIEKRTYVQHLKVVDVDNEDIVMAYAKWEIYPQGRPDLDQLRKPMDPADKEVDQYGSLREAAHDYFCIPKRMYGGEYNMLASR
;
A
#
# COMPACT_ATOMS: atom_id res chain seq x y z
N MET A 1 25.35 -9.71 -4.39
CA MET A 1 24.07 -9.04 -4.22
C MET A 1 24.16 -8.14 -3.00
N GLN A 2 24.73 -6.96 -3.21
CA GLN A 2 24.76 -5.88 -2.26
C GLN A 2 23.52 -5.00 -2.47
N LEU A 3 22.62 -4.99 -1.48
CA LEU A 3 21.41 -4.17 -1.53
C LEU A 3 21.62 -2.83 -0.84
N SER A 4 21.06 -1.77 -1.40
CA SER A 4 21.10 -0.42 -0.83
C SER A 4 19.70 0.21 -0.84
N VAL A 5 19.32 0.83 0.28
CA VAL A 5 18.11 1.63 0.37
C VAL A 5 18.45 3.07 0.00
N ARG A 6 17.75 3.64 -0.99
CA ARG A 6 17.96 5.00 -1.48
C ARG A 6 16.62 5.73 -1.62
N PRO A 7 16.60 7.08 -1.60
CA PRO A 7 15.42 7.84 -2.01
C PRO A 7 15.05 7.54 -3.47
N VAL A 8 13.76 7.61 -3.78
CA VAL A 8 13.25 7.59 -5.15
C VAL A 8 13.49 8.95 -5.80
N GLU A 9 14.02 8.93 -7.03
CA GLU A 9 14.20 10.08 -7.88
C GLU A 9 13.17 10.06 -9.02
N HIS A 10 13.03 11.16 -9.75
CA HIS A 10 12.06 11.29 -10.85
C HIS A 10 12.22 10.19 -11.91
N ALA A 11 13.47 9.78 -12.19
CA ALA A 11 13.77 8.74 -13.16
C ALA A 11 13.27 7.35 -12.73
N ASP A 12 13.09 7.10 -11.42
CA ASP A 12 12.67 5.80 -10.90
C ASP A 12 11.14 5.65 -10.84
N VAL A 13 10.38 6.73 -10.98
CA VAL A 13 8.94 6.79 -10.69
C VAL A 13 8.17 5.71 -11.46
N ALA A 14 8.39 5.62 -12.77
CA ALA A 14 7.71 4.64 -13.62
C ALA A 14 8.00 3.19 -13.18
N GLN A 15 9.27 2.88 -12.87
CA GLN A 15 9.65 1.54 -12.41
C GLN A 15 9.07 1.24 -11.02
N CYS A 16 9.05 2.20 -10.11
CA CYS A 16 8.46 2.03 -8.78
C CYS A 16 6.95 1.80 -8.83
N ILE A 17 6.24 2.52 -9.70
CA ILE A 17 4.80 2.33 -9.92
C ILE A 17 4.54 0.95 -10.51
N LYS A 18 5.35 0.52 -11.48
CA LYS A 18 5.28 -0.82 -12.04
C LYS A 18 5.46 -1.89 -10.96
N ILE A 19 6.50 -1.79 -10.12
CA ILE A 19 6.72 -2.71 -8.99
C ILE A 19 5.50 -2.74 -8.06
N ARG A 20 4.92 -1.57 -7.74
CA ARG A 20 3.72 -1.49 -6.91
C ARG A 20 2.54 -2.22 -7.56
N ILE A 21 2.27 -2.00 -8.84
CA ILE A 21 1.20 -2.67 -9.58
C ILE A 21 1.43 -4.18 -9.62
N ASP A 22 2.65 -4.60 -9.94
CA ASP A 22 3.02 -6.01 -10.05
C ASP A 22 2.86 -6.72 -8.68
N THR A 23 3.06 -6.00 -7.58
CA THR A 23 2.96 -6.52 -6.20
C THR A 23 1.60 -6.33 -5.52
N LEU A 24 0.69 -5.51 -6.06
CA LEU A 24 -0.65 -5.23 -5.49
C LEU A 24 -1.42 -6.49 -5.09
N GLY A 25 -1.15 -7.61 -5.77
CA GLY A 25 -1.80 -8.88 -5.49
C GLY A 25 -1.17 -9.83 -4.49
N SER A 26 -0.10 -9.39 -3.84
CA SER A 26 0.61 -10.19 -2.84
C SER A 26 0.10 -9.91 -1.42
N LEU A 27 -0.92 -9.06 -1.28
CA LEU A 27 -1.56 -8.75 -0.01
C LEU A 27 -2.75 -9.69 0.24
N VAL A 28 -3.13 -9.86 1.52
CA VAL A 28 -4.08 -10.84 2.10
C VAL A 28 -5.46 -10.92 1.40
N ILE A 29 -5.75 -10.01 0.48
CA ILE A 29 -7.01 -9.79 -0.24
C ILE A 29 -6.98 -10.25 -1.72
N GLY A 30 -5.96 -10.99 -2.15
CA GLY A 30 -5.81 -11.52 -3.51
C GLY A 30 -5.13 -10.53 -4.47
N ARG A 31 -5.20 -10.79 -5.80
CA ARG A 31 -4.60 -9.96 -6.88
C ARG A 31 -5.63 -9.17 -7.69
N PRO A 32 -6.29 -8.16 -7.10
CA PRO A 32 -7.13 -7.27 -7.87
C PRO A 32 -6.27 -6.50 -8.89
N PRO A 33 -6.72 -6.34 -10.15
CA PRO A 33 -6.11 -5.38 -11.05
C PRO A 33 -6.17 -3.97 -10.43
N PRO A 34 -5.19 -3.09 -10.73
CA PRO A 34 -5.33 -1.69 -10.40
C PRO A 34 -6.58 -1.11 -11.08
N TYR A 35 -7.20 -0.11 -10.47
CA TYR A 35 -8.32 0.58 -11.10
C TYR A 35 -7.87 1.33 -12.37
N PRO A 36 -8.75 1.53 -13.37
CA PRO A 36 -8.41 2.29 -14.58
C PRO A 36 -7.91 3.69 -14.25
N GLY A 37 -6.74 4.07 -14.76
CA GLY A 37 -6.12 5.39 -14.51
C GLY A 37 -5.11 5.42 -13.37
N TYR A 38 -5.04 4.39 -12.52
CA TYR A 38 -4.14 4.35 -11.35
C TYR A 38 -2.67 4.63 -11.69
N ALA A 39 -2.17 4.08 -12.80
CA ALA A 39 -0.78 4.29 -13.22
C ALA A 39 -0.52 5.75 -13.56
N GLN A 40 -1.36 6.36 -14.40
CA GLN A 40 -1.26 7.77 -14.78
C GLN A 40 -1.39 8.69 -13.57
N GLU A 41 -2.39 8.47 -12.72
CA GLU A 41 -2.57 9.26 -11.49
C GLU A 41 -1.35 9.16 -10.57
N SER A 42 -0.72 7.99 -10.49
CA SER A 42 0.49 7.79 -9.70
C SER A 42 1.70 8.49 -10.33
N GLU A 43 1.85 8.43 -11.66
CA GLU A 43 2.93 9.10 -12.39
C GLU A 43 2.83 10.62 -12.28
N ASP A 44 1.61 11.17 -12.26
CA ASP A 44 1.37 12.61 -12.09
C ASP A 44 1.61 13.05 -10.64
N LYS A 45 1.27 12.19 -9.67
CA LYS A 45 1.27 12.54 -8.24
C LYS A 45 2.63 12.36 -7.57
N VAL A 46 3.33 11.27 -7.83
CA VAL A 46 4.57 10.90 -7.10
C VAL A 46 5.68 11.96 -7.24
N PRO A 47 5.94 12.55 -8.42
CA PRO A 47 6.92 13.64 -8.55
C PRO A 47 6.63 14.81 -7.59
N ASP A 48 5.36 15.20 -7.52
CA ASP A 48 4.90 16.24 -6.60
C ASP A 48 5.06 15.84 -5.12
N GLU A 49 4.84 14.56 -4.78
CA GLU A 49 5.08 14.06 -3.41
C GLU A 49 6.57 14.11 -3.05
N ILE A 50 7.47 13.71 -3.97
CA ILE A 50 8.93 13.74 -3.78
C ILE A 50 9.42 15.16 -3.48
N GLU A 51 8.92 16.15 -4.22
CA GLU A 51 9.38 17.54 -4.10
C GLU A 51 8.73 18.29 -2.92
N LYS A 52 7.41 18.13 -2.73
CA LYS A 52 6.61 19.06 -1.93
C LYS A 52 6.17 18.50 -0.58
N ARG A 53 6.15 17.17 -0.40
CA ARG A 53 5.58 16.54 0.80
C ARG A 53 6.66 15.96 1.71
N THR A 54 7.16 16.79 2.63
CA THR A 54 8.21 16.39 3.58
C THR A 54 7.84 15.23 4.52
N TYR A 55 6.56 15.04 4.79
CA TYR A 55 6.04 13.92 5.60
C TYR A 55 5.93 12.61 4.80
N VAL A 56 6.12 12.64 3.48
CA VAL A 56 6.07 11.47 2.60
C VAL A 56 7.48 11.13 2.17
N GLN A 57 7.86 9.86 2.32
CA GLN A 57 9.16 9.34 1.94
C GLN A 57 8.97 8.20 0.94
N HIS A 58 9.47 8.39 -0.28
CA HIS A 58 9.51 7.37 -1.31
C HIS A 58 10.91 6.75 -1.30
N LEU A 59 10.98 5.46 -1.00
CA LEU A 59 12.24 4.71 -0.86
C LEU A 59 12.28 3.55 -1.85
N LYS A 60 13.45 3.34 -2.44
CA LYS A 60 13.76 2.22 -3.33
C LYS A 60 14.86 1.35 -2.73
N VAL A 61 14.79 0.06 -2.98
CA VAL A 61 15.90 -0.87 -2.75
C VAL A 61 16.52 -1.17 -4.09
N VAL A 62 17.82 -0.91 -4.24
CA VAL A 62 18.56 -1.19 -5.46
C VAL A 62 19.58 -2.30 -5.22
N ASP A 63 19.79 -3.13 -6.24
CA ASP A 63 20.93 -4.05 -6.29
C ASP A 63 22.13 -3.33 -6.91
N VAL A 64 23.10 -3.00 -6.07
CA VAL A 64 24.27 -2.20 -6.45
C VAL A 64 25.19 -2.97 -7.40
N ASP A 65 25.17 -4.31 -7.32
CA ASP A 65 26.02 -5.15 -8.17
C ASP A 65 25.44 -5.33 -9.58
N ASN A 66 24.17 -4.99 -9.80
CA ASN A 66 23.43 -5.25 -11.04
C ASN A 66 22.80 -3.96 -11.59
N GLU A 67 23.64 -3.05 -12.10
CA GLU A 67 23.22 -1.83 -12.80
C GLU A 67 22.25 -0.93 -12.00
N ASP A 68 22.31 -0.98 -10.67
CA ASP A 68 21.39 -0.28 -9.76
C ASP A 68 19.90 -0.57 -10.07
N ILE A 69 19.58 -1.79 -10.50
CA ILE A 69 18.20 -2.23 -10.73
C ILE A 69 17.37 -2.05 -9.44
N VAL A 70 16.21 -1.39 -9.57
CA VAL A 70 15.24 -1.27 -8.48
C VAL A 70 14.55 -2.60 -8.24
N MET A 71 14.80 -3.18 -7.07
CA MET A 71 14.30 -4.48 -6.62
C MET A 71 13.02 -4.37 -5.79
N ALA A 72 12.87 -3.27 -5.04
CA ALA A 72 11.69 -3.03 -4.21
C ALA A 72 11.42 -1.54 -4.08
N TYR A 73 10.16 -1.22 -3.77
CA TYR A 73 9.68 0.14 -3.59
C TYR A 73 8.79 0.22 -2.34
N ALA A 74 8.97 1.27 -1.55
CA ALA A 74 8.17 1.56 -0.37
C ALA A 74 7.79 3.04 -0.33
N LYS A 75 6.55 3.30 0.11
CA LYS A 75 6.06 4.64 0.47
C LYS A 75 5.83 4.68 1.97
N TRP A 76 6.43 5.64 2.64
CA TRP A 76 6.29 5.87 4.07
C TRP A 76 5.66 7.24 4.29
N GLU A 77 4.68 7.34 5.18
CA GLU A 77 4.08 8.60 5.57
C GLU A 77 4.28 8.79 7.08
N ILE A 78 5.04 9.80 7.47
CA ILE A 78 5.46 10.07 8.85
C ILE A 78 4.83 11.38 9.29
N TYR A 79 3.79 11.30 10.11
CA TYR A 79 3.08 12.45 10.64
C TYR A 79 3.49 12.71 12.09
N PRO A 80 4.34 13.72 12.38
CA PRO A 80 4.88 13.90 13.73
C PRO A 80 3.80 14.20 14.79
N GLN A 81 2.69 14.80 14.37
CA GLN A 81 1.53 15.12 15.21
C GLN A 81 0.35 14.16 15.01
N GLY A 82 0.58 13.02 14.35
CA GLY A 82 -0.47 12.09 13.96
C GLY A 82 -1.19 12.49 12.65
N ARG A 83 -1.94 11.55 12.09
CA ARG A 83 -2.65 11.75 10.82
C ARG A 83 -3.80 12.76 10.99
N PRO A 84 -3.84 13.86 10.20
CA PRO A 84 -4.88 14.89 10.33
C PRO A 84 -6.26 14.40 9.88
N ASP A 85 -6.31 13.38 9.03
CA ASP A 85 -7.50 12.76 8.46
C ASP A 85 -7.96 11.51 9.24
N LEU A 86 -7.34 11.22 10.40
CA LEU A 86 -7.60 9.98 11.15
C LEU A 86 -9.09 9.80 11.52
N ASP A 87 -9.77 10.88 11.90
CA ASP A 87 -11.20 10.81 12.25
C ASP A 87 -12.10 10.59 11.03
N GLN A 88 -11.66 10.99 9.82
CA GLN A 88 -12.37 10.71 8.58
C GLN A 88 -12.19 9.24 8.19
N LEU A 89 -10.96 8.71 8.31
CA LEU A 89 -10.63 7.31 8.03
C LEU A 89 -11.35 6.31 8.95
N ARG A 90 -11.79 6.74 10.14
CA ARG A 90 -12.58 5.93 11.06
C ARG A 90 -14.05 5.83 10.71
N LYS A 91 -14.55 6.69 9.81
CA LYS A 91 -15.95 6.64 9.40
C LYS A 91 -16.16 5.44 8.47
N PRO A 92 -17.31 4.76 8.56
CA PRO A 92 -17.68 3.77 7.56
C PRO A 92 -17.58 4.37 6.16
N MET A 93 -17.12 3.57 5.22
CA MET A 93 -17.09 3.94 3.81
C MET A 93 -18.49 4.35 3.34
N ASP A 94 -18.57 5.41 2.54
CA ASP A 94 -19.84 5.91 2.01
C ASP A 94 -20.53 4.78 1.21
N PRO A 95 -21.83 4.50 1.41
CA PRO A 95 -22.57 3.54 0.59
C PRO A 95 -22.40 3.76 -0.91
N ALA A 96 -22.29 5.01 -1.38
CA ALA A 96 -22.04 5.30 -2.78
C ALA A 96 -20.67 4.77 -3.23
N ASP A 97 -19.62 4.95 -2.43
CA ASP A 97 -18.30 4.40 -2.72
C ASP A 97 -18.30 2.87 -2.70
N LYS A 98 -19.17 2.25 -1.88
CA LYS A 98 -19.31 0.78 -1.81
C LYS A 98 -19.94 0.19 -3.07
N GLU A 99 -20.88 0.89 -3.70
CA GLU A 99 -21.51 0.42 -4.94
C GLU A 99 -20.54 0.45 -6.13
N VAL A 100 -19.55 1.35 -6.11
CA VAL A 100 -18.51 1.44 -7.16
C VAL A 100 -17.29 0.56 -6.84
N ASP A 101 -17.08 0.23 -5.56
CA ASP A 101 -16.00 -0.62 -5.11
C ASP A 101 -16.37 -2.11 -5.22
N GLN A 102 -16.03 -2.72 -6.35
CA GLN A 102 -16.13 -4.18 -6.55
C GLN A 102 -15.40 -5.01 -5.49
N TYR A 103 -14.54 -4.40 -4.67
CA TYR A 103 -13.80 -5.02 -3.56
C TYR A 103 -14.26 -4.52 -2.18
N GLY A 104 -15.38 -3.81 -2.09
CA GLY A 104 -15.92 -3.29 -0.82
C GLY A 104 -16.08 -4.39 0.24
N SER A 105 -16.53 -5.58 -0.17
CA SER A 105 -16.66 -6.77 0.68
C SER A 105 -15.33 -7.27 1.24
N LEU A 106 -14.24 -7.23 0.45
CA LEU A 106 -12.89 -7.61 0.89
C LEU A 106 -12.31 -6.61 1.89
N ARG A 107 -12.60 -5.32 1.71
CA ARG A 107 -12.18 -4.27 2.66
C ARG A 107 -12.96 -4.36 3.97
N GLU A 108 -14.25 -4.67 3.93
CA GLU A 108 -15.05 -4.95 5.13
C GLU A 108 -14.53 -6.18 5.87
N ALA A 109 -14.26 -7.29 5.17
CA ALA A 109 -13.68 -8.48 5.78
C ALA A 109 -12.31 -8.20 6.43
N ALA A 110 -11.47 -7.39 5.78
CA ALA A 110 -10.20 -6.96 6.36
C ALA A 110 -10.40 -6.05 7.59
N HIS A 111 -11.31 -5.07 7.51
CA HIS A 111 -11.68 -4.21 8.63
C HIS A 111 -12.11 -5.05 9.83
N ASP A 112 -13.03 -5.99 9.64
CA ASP A 112 -13.52 -6.87 10.69
C ASP A 112 -12.38 -7.70 11.29
N TYR A 113 -11.52 -8.30 10.46
CA TYR A 113 -10.34 -9.03 10.93
C TYR A 113 -9.43 -8.18 11.83
N PHE A 114 -9.15 -6.93 11.46
CA PHE A 114 -8.27 -6.04 12.22
C PHE A 114 -8.95 -5.37 13.42
N CYS A 115 -10.28 -5.22 13.41
CA CYS A 115 -11.06 -4.60 14.47
C CYS A 115 -11.58 -5.58 15.53
N ILE A 116 -11.41 -6.90 15.35
CA ILE A 116 -11.68 -7.88 16.41
C ILE A 116 -10.82 -7.53 17.65
N PRO A 117 -11.43 -7.30 18.83
CA PRO A 117 -10.69 -7.02 20.04
C PRO A 117 -9.75 -8.18 20.36
N LYS A 118 -8.47 -7.89 20.64
CA LYS A 118 -7.46 -8.87 21.10
C LYS A 118 -7.91 -9.75 22.29
N ARG A 119 -9.00 -9.40 22.99
CA ARG A 119 -9.59 -10.20 24.06
C ARG A 119 -10.27 -11.50 23.59
N MET A 120 -10.50 -11.72 22.30
CA MET A 120 -11.05 -13.00 21.80
C MET A 120 -10.00 -14.08 21.49
N TYR A 121 -8.70 -13.77 21.48
CA TYR A 121 -7.64 -14.76 21.25
C TYR A 121 -7.13 -15.40 22.55
N GLY A 122 -8.07 -15.78 23.42
CA GLY A 122 -7.85 -16.62 24.60
C GLY A 122 -8.41 -18.04 24.43
N GLY A 123 -8.61 -18.52 23.21
CA GLY A 123 -9.18 -19.84 22.93
C GLY A 123 -8.68 -20.40 21.62
N GLU A 124 -7.98 -21.53 21.73
CA GLU A 124 -7.58 -22.52 20.72
C GLU A 124 -7.89 -22.20 19.25
N TYR A 125 -6.83 -21.92 18.48
CA TYR A 125 -6.87 -21.95 17.02
C TYR A 125 -7.09 -23.38 16.53
N ASN A 126 -8.34 -23.73 16.18
CA ASN A 126 -8.59 -24.78 15.20
C ASN A 126 -8.54 -24.16 13.81
N MET A 127 -7.35 -24.15 13.20
CA MET A 127 -7.21 -23.96 11.76
C MET A 127 -7.86 -25.15 11.05
N LEU A 128 -9.11 -24.99 10.62
CA LEU A 128 -9.67 -25.84 9.57
C LEU A 128 -9.01 -25.44 8.26
N ALA A 129 -7.90 -26.12 7.95
CA ALA A 129 -7.45 -26.31 6.59
C ALA A 129 -8.56 -27.08 5.84
N SER A 130 -9.29 -26.40 4.97
CA SER A 130 -10.15 -27.04 4.00
C SER A 130 -9.46 -26.99 2.64
N ARG A 131 -9.34 -28.19 2.07
CA ARG A 131 -8.76 -28.56 0.78
C ARG A 131 -9.56 -28.01 -0.40
#